data_AF-A0A3D0MX02-F1
#
_entry.id   AF-A0A3D0MX02-F1
#
_cell.length_a   1.000
_cell.length_b   1.000
_cell.length_c   1.000
_cell.angle_alpha   90.00
_cell.angle_beta   90.00
_cell.angle_gamma   90.00
#
_symmetry.space_group_name_H-M   'P 1'
#
loop_
_entity.id
_entity.type
_entity.pdbx_description
1 polymer ?
#
loop_
_entity_poly.entity_id
_entity_poly.type
_entity_poly.pdbx_seq_one_letter_code
_entity_poly.pdbx_strand_id
1 'polypeptide(L)'
;MFVNDKTGLSYNFKSLDDDSKNLIVSRVVKFPAIQTIVSASAATINLVALHARTIVKQAVGAAMTINIDVTKCEIGDELTIYLANDGTQRVVTFGTGFNASGTVTGTVDKTIVVRFQFDGTKFIEVTRSAAITIA
;
A
#
# COMPACT_ATOMS: atom_id res chain seq x y z
N MET A 1 22.05 -19.21 1.07
CA MET A 1 20.65 -19.33 1.51
C MET A 1 20.37 -18.18 2.45
N PHE A 2 19.65 -17.15 1.99
CA PHE A 2 19.19 -16.11 2.90
C PHE A 2 18.01 -16.68 3.68
N VAL A 3 18.13 -16.72 5.00
CA VAL A 3 17.09 -17.17 5.91
C VAL A 3 16.49 -15.93 6.55
N ASN A 4 15.16 -15.82 6.56
CA ASN A 4 14.51 -14.84 7.41
C ASN A 4 14.50 -15.39 8.84
N ASP A 5 15.42 -14.92 9.67
CA ASP A 5 15.61 -15.41 11.03
C ASP A 5 14.37 -15.24 11.93
N LYS A 6 13.40 -14.40 11.52
CA LYS A 6 12.14 -14.18 12.24
C LYS A 6 11.03 -15.15 11.85
N THR A 7 11.08 -15.75 10.65
CA THR A 7 10.00 -16.63 10.14
C THR A 7 10.47 -18.03 9.75
N GLY A 8 11.78 -18.28 9.69
CA GLY A 8 12.35 -19.57 9.30
C GLY A 8 12.14 -19.95 7.83
N LEU A 9 11.60 -19.04 7.02
CA LEU A 9 11.40 -19.26 5.59
C LEU A 9 12.73 -19.08 4.85
N SER A 10 13.03 -20.04 3.98
CA SER A 10 14.19 -19.99 3.10
C SER A 10 13.73 -20.02 1.65
N TYR A 11 14.30 -19.14 0.85
CA TYR A 11 14.01 -19.04 -0.58
C TYR A 11 15.30 -19.38 -1.33
N ASN A 12 15.21 -20.37 -2.22
CA ASN A 12 16.34 -20.88 -3.02
C ASN A 12 16.72 -19.90 -4.15
N PHE A 13 17.12 -18.69 -3.81
CA PHE A 13 17.83 -17.82 -4.74
C PHE A 13 19.15 -18.51 -5.08
N LYS A 14 19.21 -19.14 -6.26
CA LYS A 14 20.48 -19.58 -6.84
C LYS A 14 21.27 -18.32 -7.16
N SER A 15 22.55 -18.28 -6.77
CA SER A 15 23.46 -17.28 -7.33
C SER A 15 23.40 -17.43 -8.85
N LEU A 16 23.39 -16.30 -9.57
CA LEU A 16 23.69 -16.37 -10.99
C LEU A 16 25.05 -17.05 -11.14
N ASP A 17 25.10 -17.95 -12.10
CA ASP A 17 26.21 -18.82 -12.47
C ASP A 17 27.55 -18.09 -12.29
N ASP A 18 28.59 -18.79 -11.80
CA ASP A 18 29.88 -18.24 -11.34
C ASP A 18 30.60 -17.27 -12.30
N ASP A 19 30.14 -17.14 -13.55
CA ASP A 19 30.70 -16.30 -14.61
C ASP A 19 30.07 -14.90 -14.76
N SER A 20 28.97 -14.59 -14.06
CA SER A 20 28.28 -13.29 -14.21
C SER A 20 28.66 -12.30 -13.12
N LYS A 21 29.92 -11.86 -13.07
CA LYS A 21 30.42 -10.82 -12.13
C LYS A 21 29.82 -9.43 -12.32
N ASN A 22 28.85 -9.26 -13.22
CA ASN A 22 28.16 -7.99 -13.44
C ASN A 22 26.65 -8.23 -13.33
N LEU A 23 26.07 -7.89 -12.18
CA LEU A 23 24.64 -8.03 -11.92
C LEU A 23 23.87 -6.91 -12.64
N ILE A 24 23.67 -7.05 -13.95
CA ILE A 24 22.85 -6.09 -14.75
C ILE A 24 21.34 -6.33 -14.50
N VAL A 25 20.97 -7.40 -13.79
CA VAL A 25 19.57 -7.76 -13.52
C VAL A 25 19.29 -7.70 -12.03
N SER A 26 18.60 -6.64 -11.59
CA SER A 26 17.95 -6.61 -10.28
C SER A 26 16.66 -7.44 -10.35
N ARG A 27 16.68 -8.66 -9.79
CA ARG A 27 15.45 -9.45 -9.60
C ARG A 27 14.92 -9.18 -8.20
N VAL A 28 13.90 -8.32 -8.11
CA VAL A 28 13.14 -8.13 -6.88
C VAL A 28 12.18 -9.30 -6.77
N VAL A 29 12.44 -10.22 -5.85
CA VAL A 29 11.47 -11.28 -5.54
C VAL A 29 10.60 -10.79 -4.41
N LYS A 30 9.33 -10.53 -4.74
CA LYS A 30 8.32 -10.19 -3.75
C LYS A 30 8.04 -11.43 -2.92
N PHE A 31 8.37 -11.37 -1.63
CA PHE A 31 7.91 -12.39 -0.71
C PHE A 31 6.38 -12.33 -0.64
N PRO A 32 5.65 -13.46 -0.56
CA PRO A 32 4.18 -13.47 -0.46
C PRO A 32 3.65 -12.91 0.87
N ALA A 33 4.50 -12.20 1.63
CA ALA A 33 4.15 -11.57 2.88
C ALA A 33 3.31 -10.31 2.61
N ILE A 34 2.28 -10.11 3.44
CA ILE A 34 1.49 -8.88 3.42
C ILE A 34 2.37 -7.72 3.87
N GLN A 35 2.43 -6.64 3.09
CA GLN A 35 3.02 -5.39 3.56
C GLN A 35 2.01 -4.66 4.45
N THR A 36 2.43 -4.26 5.66
CA THR A 36 1.61 -3.39 6.52
C THR A 36 2.33 -2.06 6.70
N ILE A 37 1.64 -0.96 6.36
CA ILE A 37 2.13 0.41 6.51
C ILE A 37 1.25 1.11 7.55
N VAL A 38 1.87 1.67 8.59
CA VAL A 38 1.21 2.55 9.54
C VAL A 38 1.82 3.93 9.38
N SER A 39 0.99 4.92 9.08
CA SER A 39 1.44 6.28 8.80
C SER A 39 0.78 7.27 9.74
N ALA A 40 1.56 8.26 10.20
CA ALA A 40 1.04 9.37 10.96
C ALA A 40 0.21 10.30 10.06
N SER A 41 -0.61 11.14 10.66
CA SER A 41 -1.36 12.15 9.91
C SER A 41 -0.44 13.25 9.40
N ALA A 42 -0.59 13.62 8.14
CA ALA A 42 0.02 14.80 7.52
C ALA A 42 -0.87 15.30 6.37
N ALA A 43 -0.65 16.52 5.89
CA ALA A 43 -1.37 17.06 4.73
C ALA A 43 -1.06 16.30 3.43
N THR A 44 0.13 15.72 3.33
CA THR A 44 0.55 14.88 2.19
C THR A 44 1.23 13.63 2.71
N ILE A 45 0.79 12.47 2.22
CA ILE A 45 1.35 11.17 2.55
C ILE A 45 1.82 10.52 1.25
N ASN A 46 3.07 10.05 1.22
CA ASN A 46 3.62 9.31 0.09
C ASN A 46 3.88 7.87 0.54
N LEU A 47 3.24 6.92 -0.13
CA LEU A 47 3.32 5.49 0.16
C LEU A 47 4.12 4.77 -0.91
N VAL A 48 4.70 3.61 -0.57
CA VAL A 48 5.37 2.73 -1.53
C VAL A 48 4.82 1.31 -1.34
N ALA A 49 4.16 0.77 -2.37
CA ALA A 49 3.71 -0.62 -2.39
C ALA A 49 4.82 -1.51 -2.93
N LEU A 50 5.31 -2.42 -2.08
CA LEU A 50 6.39 -3.35 -2.40
C LEU A 50 5.88 -4.78 -2.62
N HIS A 51 4.71 -5.12 -2.08
CA HIS A 51 4.15 -6.47 -2.11
C HIS A 51 2.79 -6.53 -2.79
N ALA A 52 2.44 -7.73 -3.28
CA ALA A 52 1.18 -7.99 -3.98
C ALA A 52 -0.08 -7.74 -3.13
N ARG A 53 0.05 -7.79 -1.80
CA ARG A 53 -0.97 -7.32 -0.86
C ARG A 53 -0.36 -6.27 0.06
N THR A 54 -0.86 -5.06 -0.04
CA THR A 54 -0.47 -3.94 0.82
C THR A 54 -1.65 -3.47 1.65
N ILE A 55 -1.47 -3.39 2.96
CA ILE A 55 -2.45 -2.87 3.91
C ILE A 55 -1.89 -1.58 4.52
N VAL A 56 -2.66 -0.50 4.44
CA VAL A 56 -2.30 0.81 4.98
C VAL A 56 -3.29 1.16 6.09
N LYS A 57 -2.77 1.46 7.28
CA LYS A 57 -3.53 2.08 8.37
C LYS A 57 -3.14 3.55 8.44
N GLN A 58 -4.04 4.41 8.01
CA GLN A 58 -3.85 5.86 7.95
C GLN A 58 -4.71 6.54 9.01
N ALA A 59 -4.08 7.26 9.92
CA ALA A 59 -4.78 8.18 10.81
C ALA A 59 -5.13 9.46 10.04
N VAL A 60 -6.40 9.87 10.07
CA VAL A 60 -6.90 11.07 9.39
C VAL A 60 -6.99 12.24 10.39
N GLY A 61 -5.82 12.78 10.73
CA GLY A 61 -5.58 13.90 11.66
C GLY A 61 -5.67 15.30 11.00
N ALA A 62 -5.81 15.38 9.68
CA ALA A 62 -6.02 16.60 8.91
C ALA A 62 -6.68 16.25 7.56
N ALA A 63 -7.19 17.25 6.84
CA ALA A 63 -7.47 17.06 5.41
C ALA A 63 -6.15 16.72 4.69
N MET A 64 -6.15 15.69 3.85
CA MET A 64 -4.90 15.12 3.35
C MET A 64 -4.97 14.60 1.92
N THR A 65 -3.81 14.51 1.28
CA THR A 65 -3.62 13.84 -0.01
C THR A 65 -2.72 12.61 0.16
N ILE A 66 -3.19 11.46 -0.30
CA ILE A 66 -2.42 10.21 -0.31
C ILE A 66 -1.94 9.95 -1.73
N ASN A 67 -0.62 9.87 -1.88
CA ASN A 67 0.06 9.43 -3.09
C ASN A 67 0.67 8.05 -2.88
N ILE A 68 0.82 7.30 -3.97
CA ILE A 68 1.50 6.01 -3.95
C ILE A 68 2.48 5.88 -5.11
N ASP A 69 3.68 5.39 -4.82
CA ASP A 69 4.65 4.97 -5.82
C ASP A 69 4.26 3.61 -6.36
N VAL A 70 4.02 3.56 -7.67
CA VAL A 70 3.60 2.37 -8.42
C VAL A 70 4.73 1.70 -9.20
N THR A 71 5.96 2.21 -9.11
CA THR A 71 7.11 1.72 -9.91
C THR A 71 7.48 0.26 -9.66
N LYS A 72 7.03 -0.31 -8.53
CA LYS A 72 7.25 -1.70 -8.14
C LYS A 72 5.98 -2.55 -8.16
N CYS A 73 4.85 -1.96 -8.57
CA CYS A 73 3.57 -2.66 -8.63
C CYS A 73 3.48 -3.52 -9.89
N GLU A 74 2.78 -4.65 -9.77
CA GLU A 74 2.44 -5.55 -10.87
C GLU A 74 0.92 -5.61 -11.03
N ILE A 75 0.45 -5.86 -12.26
CA ILE A 75 -1.00 -5.91 -12.56
C ILE A 75 -1.67 -6.90 -11.61
N GLY A 76 -2.75 -6.46 -10.96
CA GLY A 76 -3.50 -7.26 -10.01
C GLY A 76 -3.09 -7.09 -8.54
N ASP A 77 -2.00 -6.37 -8.23
CA ASP A 77 -1.61 -6.04 -6.85
C ASP A 77 -2.79 -5.37 -6.12
N GLU A 78 -3.06 -5.82 -4.89
CA GLU A 78 -4.15 -5.33 -4.05
C GLU A 78 -3.64 -4.35 -2.99
N LEU A 79 -4.36 -3.23 -2.85
CA LEU A 79 -4.12 -2.22 -1.82
C LEU A 79 -5.39 -2.02 -1.00
N THR A 80 -5.29 -2.14 0.32
CA THR A 80 -6.39 -1.86 1.25
C THR A 80 -5.98 -0.73 2.19
N ILE A 81 -6.74 0.35 2.22
CA ILE A 81 -6.47 1.52 3.07
C ILE A 81 -7.58 1.66 4.10
N TYR A 82 -7.20 1.64 5.38
CA TYR A 82 -8.04 1.96 6.53
C TYR A 82 -7.83 3.43 6.87
N LEU A 83 -8.86 4.24 6.63
CA LEU A 83 -8.88 5.68 6.93
C LEU A 83 -9.57 5.88 8.28
N ALA A 84 -8.80 5.95 9.35
CA ALA A 84 -9.31 6.16 10.70
C ALA A 84 -9.48 7.66 10.96
N ASN A 85 -10.72 8.17 10.93
CA ASN A 85 -11.00 9.56 11.27
C ASN A 85 -11.08 9.73 12.78
N ASP A 86 -10.67 10.92 13.23
CA ASP A 86 -10.84 11.34 14.62
C ASP A 86 -12.17 12.09 14.79
N GLY A 87 -12.26 12.85 15.90
CA GLY A 87 -13.41 13.65 16.28
C GLY A 87 -13.85 14.72 15.26
N THR A 88 -13.18 14.86 14.11
CA THR A 88 -13.54 15.83 13.05
C THR A 88 -13.72 15.16 11.69
N GLN A 89 -14.78 15.54 10.98
CA GLN A 89 -14.96 15.15 9.58
C GLN A 89 -13.89 15.80 8.71
N ARG A 90 -13.17 14.98 7.94
CA ARG A 90 -12.08 15.42 7.06
C ARG A 90 -12.16 14.79 5.70
N VAL A 91 -11.58 15.47 4.72
CA VAL A 91 -11.53 15.02 3.33
C VAL A 91 -10.15 14.42 3.05
N VAL A 92 -10.15 13.20 2.55
CA VAL A 92 -8.97 12.49 2.06
C VAL A 92 -9.05 12.48 0.54
N THR A 93 -8.00 12.95 -0.12
CA THR A 93 -7.87 12.97 -1.58
C THR A 93 -6.88 11.91 -2.02
N PHE A 94 -7.22 11.11 -3.02
CA PHE A 94 -6.26 10.18 -3.65
C PHE A 94 -5.58 10.87 -4.82
N GLY A 95 -4.27 11.06 -4.70
CA GLY A 95 -3.44 11.80 -5.64
C GLY A 95 -2.68 10.90 -6.62
N THR A 96 -1.37 11.11 -6.73
CA THR A 96 -0.48 10.39 -7.64
C THR A 96 -0.50 8.88 -7.36
N GLY A 97 -0.46 8.07 -8.42
CA GLY A 97 -0.50 6.61 -8.34
C GLY A 97 -1.91 6.01 -8.26
N PHE A 98 -2.94 6.84 -8.05
CA PHE A 98 -4.34 6.44 -8.10
C PHE A 98 -4.98 6.91 -9.41
N ASN A 99 -5.83 6.06 -10.00
CA ASN A 99 -6.70 6.49 -11.08
C ASN A 99 -7.80 7.34 -10.44
N ALA A 100 -8.03 8.55 -10.96
CA ALA A 100 -8.77 9.62 -10.27
C ALA A 100 -10.06 9.12 -9.61
N SER A 101 -10.00 8.76 -8.32
CA SER A 101 -11.09 8.16 -7.55
C SER A 101 -11.82 9.18 -6.68
N GLY A 102 -11.52 10.46 -6.89
CA GLY A 102 -12.12 11.57 -6.16
C GLY A 102 -11.63 11.68 -4.72
N THR A 103 -12.51 12.18 -3.86
CA THR A 103 -12.26 12.38 -2.44
C THR A 103 -13.12 11.44 -1.60
N VAL A 104 -12.56 10.96 -0.49
CA VAL A 104 -13.31 10.26 0.56
C VAL A 104 -13.48 11.22 1.73
N THR A 105 -14.74 11.60 1.98
CA THR A 105 -15.10 12.37 3.17
C THR A 105 -15.30 11.41 4.33
N GLY A 106 -14.47 11.57 5.35
CA GLY A 106 -14.56 10.83 6.60
C GLY A 106 -15.87 11.07 7.35
N THR A 107 -16.19 10.15 8.24
CA THR A 107 -17.24 10.34 9.25
C THR A 107 -16.56 10.39 10.61
N VAL A 108 -17.00 11.30 11.48
CA VAL A 108 -16.45 11.52 12.82
C VAL A 108 -16.37 10.19 13.59
N ASP A 109 -15.20 9.90 14.16
CA ASP A 109 -14.91 8.70 14.96
C ASP A 109 -15.22 7.37 14.25
N LYS A 110 -15.23 7.38 12.91
CA LYS A 110 -15.43 6.19 12.09
C LYS A 110 -14.23 5.93 11.19
N THR A 111 -14.06 4.66 10.87
CA THR A 111 -13.13 4.21 9.86
C THR A 111 -13.87 3.97 8.55
N ILE A 112 -13.25 4.36 7.44
CA ILE A 112 -13.66 3.96 6.09
C ILE A 112 -12.56 3.08 5.52
N VAL A 113 -12.94 1.94 4.95
CA VAL A 113 -12.01 1.03 4.30
C VAL A 113 -12.19 1.13 2.79
N VAL A 114 -11.12 1.44 2.08
CA VAL A 114 -11.12 1.55 0.62
C VAL A 114 -10.17 0.51 0.05
N ARG A 115 -10.63 -0.25 -0.94
CA ARG A 115 -9.86 -1.29 -1.61
C ARG A 115 -9.61 -0.89 -3.06
N PHE A 116 -8.36 -1.06 -3.47
CA PHE A 116 -7.88 -0.76 -4.80
C PHE A 116 -7.20 -1.99 -5.41
N GLN A 117 -7.17 -2.01 -6.75
CA GLN A 117 -6.41 -2.96 -7.54
C GLN A 117 -5.55 -2.21 -8.54
N PHE A 118 -4.32 -2.66 -8.76
CA PHE A 118 -3.44 -2.06 -9.76
C PHE A 118 -3.79 -2.55 -11.17
N ASP A 119 -4.05 -1.62 -12.09
CA ASP A 119 -4.42 -1.91 -13.48
C ASP A 119 -3.22 -2.01 -14.44
N GLY A 120 -2.00 -1.85 -13.91
CA GLY A 120 -0.76 -1.79 -14.69
C GLY A 120 -0.18 -0.38 -14.82
N THR A 121 -0.97 0.65 -14.54
CA THR A 121 -0.54 2.05 -14.54
C THR A 121 -0.86 2.75 -13.23
N LYS A 122 -2.06 2.52 -12.67
CA LYS A 122 -2.56 3.18 -11.46
C LYS A 122 -3.42 2.23 -10.63
N PHE A 123 -3.60 2.58 -9.36
CA PHE A 123 -4.57 1.91 -8.50
C PHE A 123 -5.98 2.41 -8.79
N ILE A 124 -6.85 1.50 -9.26
CA ILE A 124 -8.28 1.74 -9.46
C ILE A 124 -9.04 1.35 -8.20
N GLU A 125 -10.00 2.18 -7.79
CA GLU A 125 -10.87 1.84 -6.67
C GLU A 125 -11.83 0.73 -7.07
N VAL A 126 -11.87 -0.35 -6.28
CA VAL A 126 -12.74 -1.50 -6.52
C VAL A 126 -13.96 -1.43 -5.62
N THR A 127 -13.76 -1.16 -4.33
CA THR A 127 -14.83 -1.04 -3.34
C THR A 127 -14.46 -0.07 -2.22
N ARG A 128 -15.48 0.55 -1.63
CA ARG A 128 -15.38 1.30 -0.37
C ARG A 128 -16.45 0.83 0.61
N SER A 129 -16.11 0.76 1.90
CA SER A 129 -17.07 0.49 2.95
C SER A 129 -17.92 1.72 3.24
N ALA A 130 -19.08 1.51 3.88
CA ALA A 130 -19.70 2.56 4.68
C ALA A 130 -18.79 2.93 5.87
N ALA A 131 -19.09 4.03 6.55
CA ALA A 131 -18.41 4.40 7.78
C ALA A 131 -18.68 3.35 8.88
N ILE A 132 -17.63 2.72 9.39
CA ILE A 132 -17.71 1.64 10.38
C ILE A 132 -16.97 2.01 11.66
N THR A 133 -17.44 1.46 12.79
CA THR A 133 -16.65 1.39 14.02
C THR A 133 -15.82 0.12 13.96
N ILE A 134 -14.51 0.22 14.08
CA ILE A 134 -13.65 -0.95 14.28
C ILE A 134 -13.42 -1.03 15.79
N ALA A 135 -13.90 -2.11 16.41
CA ALA A 135 -13.73 -2.39 17.84
C ALA A 135 -12.28 -2.73 18.18
#